data_AF-A0A7K3CX61-F1
#
_entry.id   AF-A0A7K3CX61-F1
#
_cell.length_a   1.000
_cell.length_b   1.000
_cell.length_c   1.000
_cell.angle_alpha   90.00
_cell.angle_beta   90.00
_cell.angle_gamma   90.00
#
_symmetry.space_group_name_H-M   'P 1'
#
loop_
_entity.id
_entity.type
_entity.pdbx_description
1 polymer ?
#
loop_
_entity_poly.entity_id
_entity_poly.type
_entity_poly.pdbx_seq_one_letter_code
_entity_poly.pdbx_strand_id
1 'polypeptide(L)'
;MKRAIAQIGLTATVIAATSVGFASSASAAEACTNLSGPAGGRLPLCKTWVWDGNDYDGKWRTNGPSTLPSYSYLERWEDGSVYRSAYSGSYYDRDKVYFRVCDSRAGRCGSWW
;
A
#
# COMPACT_ATOMS: atom_id res chain seq x y z
N MET A 1 41.51 -41.20 -53.05
CA MET A 1 42.37 -40.48 -52.09
C MET A 1 41.47 -39.77 -51.08
N LYS A 2 41.56 -40.16 -49.80
CA LYS A 2 40.74 -39.65 -48.69
C LYS A 2 41.20 -38.23 -48.33
N ARG A 3 40.29 -37.26 -48.18
CA ARG A 3 40.59 -35.93 -47.63
C ARG A 3 39.88 -35.75 -46.30
N ALA A 4 40.66 -35.36 -45.30
CA ALA A 4 40.31 -35.32 -43.89
C ALA A 4 39.38 -34.16 -43.54
N ILE A 5 38.50 -34.42 -42.57
CA ILE A 5 37.60 -33.46 -41.93
C ILE A 5 38.41 -32.72 -40.86
N ALA A 6 38.47 -31.39 -40.93
CA ALA A 6 39.01 -30.57 -39.85
C ALA A 6 37.84 -29.87 -39.13
N GLN A 7 37.51 -30.33 -37.92
CA GLN A 7 36.58 -29.63 -37.02
C GLN A 7 37.37 -28.60 -36.20
N ILE A 8 37.00 -27.32 -36.36
CA ILE A 8 37.51 -26.23 -35.53
C ILE A 8 36.64 -26.16 -34.28
N GLY A 9 37.20 -26.54 -33.14
CA GLY A 9 36.54 -26.45 -31.84
C GLY A 9 36.45 -24.99 -31.37
N LEU A 10 35.23 -24.51 -31.17
CA LEU A 10 34.93 -23.24 -30.51
C LEU A 10 34.77 -23.50 -29.01
N THR A 11 35.81 -23.19 -28.23
CA THR A 11 35.71 -23.10 -26.77
C THR A 11 35.00 -21.81 -26.39
N ALA A 12 33.72 -21.89 -26.02
CA ALA A 12 32.97 -20.77 -25.47
C ALA A 12 33.22 -20.69 -23.95
N THR A 13 33.91 -19.65 -23.50
CA THR A 13 34.10 -19.33 -22.08
C THR A 13 32.81 -18.73 -21.54
N VAL A 14 32.16 -19.41 -20.60
CA VAL A 14 30.99 -18.90 -19.88
C VAL A 14 31.46 -17.93 -18.81
N ILE A 15 31.21 -16.63 -19.00
CA ILE A 15 31.38 -15.62 -17.95
C ILE A 15 30.11 -15.64 -17.10
N ALA A 16 30.20 -16.18 -15.89
CA ALA A 16 29.13 -16.07 -14.90
C ALA A 16 29.08 -14.62 -14.40
N ALA A 17 28.14 -13.84 -14.92
CA ALA A 17 27.85 -12.50 -14.42
C ALA A 17 27.06 -12.64 -13.11
N THR A 18 27.71 -12.36 -11.98
CA THR A 18 27.03 -12.15 -10.70
C THR A 18 26.32 -10.80 -10.74
N SER A 19 25.05 -10.81 -11.11
CA SER A 19 24.18 -9.65 -10.92
C SER A 19 24.00 -9.41 -9.42
N VAL A 20 24.81 -8.53 -8.84
CA VAL A 20 24.50 -7.86 -7.58
C VAL A 20 23.24 -7.05 -7.80
N GLY A 21 22.10 -7.67 -7.51
CA GLY A 21 20.80 -7.00 -7.51
C GLY A 21 20.83 -5.91 -6.45
N PHE A 22 20.88 -4.66 -6.87
CA PHE A 22 20.50 -3.54 -6.03
C PHE A 22 19.02 -3.73 -5.72
N ALA A 23 18.70 -4.24 -4.53
CA ALA A 23 17.35 -4.17 -4.00
C ALA A 23 17.04 -2.69 -3.79
N SER A 24 16.47 -2.03 -4.79
CA SER A 24 15.79 -0.75 -4.59
C SER A 24 14.69 -1.02 -3.57
N SER A 25 14.81 -0.45 -2.36
CA SER A 25 13.70 -0.44 -1.43
C SER A 25 12.49 0.13 -2.16
N ALA A 26 11.46 -0.70 -2.36
CA ALA A 26 10.25 -0.26 -3.03
C ALA A 26 9.74 0.97 -2.27
N SER A 27 9.68 2.11 -2.95
CA SER A 27 9.12 3.32 -2.34
C SER A 27 7.65 3.04 -2.06
N ALA A 28 7.21 3.29 -0.82
CA ALA A 28 5.81 3.10 -0.46
C ALA A 28 4.93 3.90 -1.42
N ALA A 29 3.98 3.21 -2.06
CA ALA A 29 2.94 3.88 -2.83
C ALA A 29 2.08 4.69 -1.85
N GLU A 30 1.58 5.86 -2.27
CA GLU A 30 0.73 6.73 -1.45
C GLU A 30 -0.51 7.15 -2.24
N ALA A 31 -1.66 7.18 -1.56
CA ALA A 31 -2.87 7.81 -2.05
C ALA A 31 -3.48 8.70 -0.98
N CYS A 32 -4.03 9.84 -1.40
CA CYS A 32 -4.69 10.80 -0.53
C CYS A 32 -6.11 11.08 -1.01
N THR A 33 -7.02 11.33 -0.06
CA THR A 33 -8.41 11.69 -0.35
C THR A 33 -8.95 12.66 0.70
N ASN A 34 -10.16 13.17 0.45
CA ASN A 34 -10.96 13.88 1.43
C ASN A 34 -12.19 13.04 1.78
N LEU A 35 -12.16 12.38 2.95
CA LEU A 35 -13.31 11.62 3.43
C LEU A 35 -14.39 12.59 3.91
N SER A 36 -15.58 12.51 3.32
CA SER A 36 -16.71 13.35 3.71
C SER A 36 -17.44 12.74 4.91
N GLY A 37 -17.68 13.56 5.94
CA GLY A 37 -18.45 13.15 7.10
C GLY A 37 -19.96 13.18 6.81
N PRO A 38 -20.75 12.21 7.30
CA PRO A 38 -22.20 12.19 7.05
C PRO A 38 -22.96 13.32 7.79
N ALA A 39 -22.35 13.94 8.81
CA ALA A 39 -22.84 15.15 9.46
C ALA A 39 -22.27 16.45 8.83
N GLY A 40 -21.62 16.35 7.68
CA GLY A 40 -20.85 17.43 7.06
C GLY A 40 -19.39 17.44 7.50
N GLY A 41 -18.63 18.36 6.91
CA GLY A 41 -17.17 18.43 7.10
C GLY A 41 -16.41 17.37 6.31
N ARG A 42 -15.09 17.49 6.34
CA ARG A 42 -14.15 16.62 5.61
C ARG A 42 -12.91 16.31 6.43
N LEU A 43 -12.35 15.13 6.19
CA LEU A 43 -11.07 14.68 6.71
C LEU A 43 -10.10 14.41 5.55
N PRO A 44 -9.09 15.28 5.35
CA PRO A 44 -7.97 15.00 4.46
C PRO A 44 -7.15 13.84 5.03
N LEU A 45 -7.04 12.73 4.30
CA LEU A 45 -6.38 11.51 4.75
C LEU A 45 -5.51 10.92 3.63
N CYS A 46 -4.27 10.56 3.94
CA CYS A 46 -3.40 9.77 3.08
C CYS A 46 -3.18 8.38 3.68
N LYS A 47 -3.04 7.37 2.82
CA LYS A 47 -2.56 6.03 3.18
C LYS A 47 -1.41 5.62 2.27
N THR A 48 -0.43 4.92 2.83
CA THR A 48 0.71 4.35 2.12
C THR A 48 0.70 2.85 2.18
N TRP A 49 1.21 2.15 1.17
CA TRP A 49 1.39 0.70 1.20
C TRP A 49 2.68 0.28 0.49
N VAL A 50 3.29 -0.79 1.01
CA VAL A 50 4.46 -1.48 0.44
C VAL A 50 4.12 -2.96 0.41
N TRP A 51 4.34 -3.60 -0.73
CA TRP A 51 4.26 -5.05 -0.83
C TRP A 51 5.52 -5.66 -0.21
N ASP A 52 5.36 -6.52 0.80
CA ASP A 52 6.49 -7.13 1.51
C ASP A 52 6.94 -8.49 0.94
N GLY A 53 6.11 -9.08 0.06
CA GLY A 53 6.29 -10.42 -0.46
C GLY A 53 5.04 -11.29 -0.38
N ASN A 54 4.12 -10.96 0.54
CA ASN A 54 2.87 -11.71 0.77
C ASN A 54 1.64 -10.80 0.90
N ASP A 55 1.80 -9.61 1.46
CA ASP A 55 0.71 -8.67 1.74
C ASP A 55 1.26 -7.24 1.80
N TYR A 56 0.46 -6.31 2.33
CA TYR A 56 0.81 -4.90 2.40
C TYR A 56 1.01 -4.37 3.81
N ASP A 57 2.19 -3.79 4.02
CA ASP A 57 2.52 -2.94 5.15
C ASP A 57 2.24 -1.48 4.81
N GLY A 58 1.72 -0.72 5.76
CA GLY A 58 1.34 0.65 5.47
C GLY A 58 1.07 1.54 6.66
N LYS A 59 0.76 2.78 6.34
CA LYS A 59 0.49 3.84 7.31
C LYS A 59 -0.64 4.71 6.80
N TRP A 60 -1.39 5.31 7.72
CA TRP A 60 -2.29 6.41 7.37
C TRP A 60 -2.03 7.61 8.26
N ARG A 61 -2.33 8.79 7.74
CA ARG A 61 -2.20 10.05 8.45
C ARG A 61 -3.07 11.11 7.81
N THR A 62 -3.53 12.06 8.62
CA THR A 62 -4.12 13.29 8.08
C THR A 62 -3.06 14.12 7.36
N ASN A 63 -3.41 14.69 6.21
CA ASN A 63 -2.52 15.56 5.43
C ASN A 63 -2.98 17.03 5.41
N GLY A 64 -3.80 17.43 6.37
CA GLY A 64 -4.32 18.79 6.48
C GLY A 64 -5.33 18.94 7.62
N PRO A 65 -5.86 20.16 7.83
CA PRO A 65 -6.85 20.40 8.86
C PRO A 65 -8.15 19.65 8.57
N SER A 66 -8.70 19.01 9.60
CA SER A 66 -10.04 18.41 9.55
C SER A 66 -11.10 19.49 9.84
N THR A 67 -12.21 19.40 9.11
CA THR A 67 -13.43 20.20 9.39
C THR A 67 -14.55 19.32 9.93
N LEU A 68 -14.23 18.09 10.34
CA LEU A 68 -15.21 17.19 10.91
C LEU A 68 -15.75 17.74 12.24
N PRO A 69 -17.06 17.60 12.50
CA PRO A 69 -17.62 17.82 13.81
C PRO A 69 -16.94 16.95 14.89
N SER A 70 -16.88 17.43 16.13
CA SER A 70 -16.20 16.74 17.25
C SER A 70 -16.76 15.34 17.59
N TYR A 71 -17.99 15.06 17.16
CA TYR A 71 -18.67 13.78 17.34
C TYR A 71 -18.50 12.82 16.15
N SER A 72 -17.70 13.20 15.15
CA SER A 72 -17.25 12.32 14.07
C SER A 72 -16.05 11.47 14.51
N TYR A 73 -15.91 10.30 13.90
CA TYR A 73 -14.78 9.41 14.14
C TYR A 73 -14.40 8.64 12.88
N LEU A 74 -13.17 8.15 12.83
CA LEU A 74 -12.67 7.32 11.73
C LEU A 74 -12.93 5.85 12.02
N GLU A 75 -13.46 5.13 11.04
CA GLU A 75 -13.43 3.68 11.00
C GLU A 75 -12.46 3.20 9.92
N ARG A 76 -11.82 2.08 10.22
CA ARG A 76 -10.89 1.37 9.36
C ARG A 76 -11.38 -0.06 9.23
N TRP A 77 -11.52 -0.54 8.00
CA TRP A 77 -11.78 -1.94 7.70
C TRP A 77 -10.46 -2.58 7.27
N GLU A 78 -10.16 -3.77 7.80
CA GLU A 78 -9.01 -4.58 7.42
C GLU A 78 -9.44 -6.03 7.28
N ASP A 79 -9.26 -6.60 6.09
CA ASP A 79 -9.47 -8.04 5.78
C ASP A 79 -10.76 -8.66 6.36
N GLY A 80 -11.85 -7.90 6.38
CA GLY A 80 -13.16 -8.35 6.85
C GLY A 80 -13.60 -7.76 8.19
N SER A 81 -12.68 -7.16 8.95
CA SER A 81 -12.94 -6.65 10.30
C SER A 81 -12.97 -5.13 10.34
N VAL A 82 -13.93 -4.56 11.08
CA VAL A 82 -14.07 -3.11 11.25
C VAL A 82 -13.55 -2.68 12.61
N TYR A 83 -12.74 -1.63 12.62
CA TYR A 83 -12.14 -1.02 13.80
C TYR A 83 -12.46 0.46 13.85
N ARG A 84 -12.78 0.97 15.04
CA ARG A 84 -12.67 2.41 15.29
C ARG A 84 -11.18 2.76 15.37
N SER A 85 -10.75 3.75 14.61
CA SER A 85 -9.34 4.04 14.41
C SER A 85 -8.98 5.47 14.79
N ALA A 86 -7.70 5.69 15.14
CA ALA A 86 -7.14 7.02 15.25
C ALA A 86 -6.98 7.67 13.87
N TYR A 87 -6.78 8.99 13.82
CA TYR A 87 -6.59 9.73 12.56
C TYR A 87 -5.18 9.55 11.94
N SER A 88 -4.32 8.78 12.60
CA SER A 88 -3.05 8.29 12.06
C SER A 88 -2.69 6.94 12.68
N GLY A 89 -1.87 6.16 12.00
CA GLY A 89 -1.40 4.86 12.48
C GLY A 89 -0.68 4.04 11.41
N SER A 90 -0.47 2.76 11.72
CA SER A 90 0.15 1.77 10.84
C SER A 90 -0.69 0.49 10.76
N TYR A 91 -0.59 -0.21 9.65
CA TYR A 91 -1.11 -1.56 9.47
C TYR A 91 -0.01 -2.46 8.90
N TYR A 92 -0.11 -3.73 9.22
CA TYR A 92 0.85 -4.76 8.86
C TYR A 92 0.11 -6.03 8.49
N ASP A 93 0.68 -6.78 7.55
CA ASP A 93 0.14 -8.06 7.11
C ASP A 93 -1.31 -7.97 6.59
N ARG A 94 -1.61 -6.95 5.75
CA ARG A 94 -2.97 -6.68 5.25
C ARG A 94 -3.11 -6.78 3.74
N ASP A 95 -4.14 -7.49 3.28
CA ASP A 95 -4.48 -7.54 1.85
C ASP A 95 -5.23 -6.27 1.42
N LYS A 96 -6.15 -5.81 2.27
CA LYS A 96 -7.06 -4.71 1.96
C LYS A 96 -7.32 -3.86 3.18
N VAL A 97 -7.11 -2.55 3.02
CA VAL A 97 -7.39 -1.55 4.05
C VAL A 97 -8.26 -0.43 3.48
N TYR A 98 -9.41 -0.20 4.11
CA TYR A 98 -10.34 0.86 3.75
C TYR A 98 -10.63 1.77 4.95
N PHE A 99 -10.96 3.02 4.67
CA PHE A 99 -11.29 4.03 5.66
C PHE A 99 -12.64 4.69 5.35
N ARG A 100 -13.38 5.07 6.39
CA ARG A 100 -14.58 5.91 6.27
C ARG A 100 -14.76 6.77 7.51
N VAL A 101 -15.47 7.88 7.36
CA VAL A 101 -15.87 8.72 8.48
C VAL A 101 -17.28 8.34 8.93
N CYS A 102 -17.46 8.24 10.23
CA CYS A 102 -18.73 7.95 10.87
C CYS A 102 -19.13 9.06 11.85
N ASP A 103 -20.42 9.08 12.16
CA ASP A 103 -21.05 10.05 13.04
C ASP A 103 -21.74 9.36 14.21
N SER A 104 -21.31 9.68 15.44
CA SER A 104 -21.83 9.03 16.64
C SER A 104 -23.23 9.50 17.06
N ARG A 105 -23.67 10.69 16.62
CA ARG A 105 -24.98 11.24 17.00
C ARG A 105 -26.10 10.67 16.15
N ALA A 106 -25.86 10.51 14.87
CA ALA A 106 -26.82 10.01 13.91
C ALA A 106 -26.64 8.52 13.58
N GLY A 107 -25.59 7.87 14.11
CA GLY A 107 -25.38 6.43 13.96
C GLY A 107 -25.15 5.99 12.51
N ARG A 108 -24.47 6.82 11.72
CA ARG A 108 -24.30 6.61 10.27
C ARG A 108 -22.88 6.86 9.83
N CYS A 109 -22.49 6.22 8.74
CA CYS A 109 -21.15 6.28 8.16
C CYS A 109 -21.19 6.67 6.69
N GLY A 110 -20.10 7.28 6.23
CA GLY A 110 -19.83 7.50 4.81
C GLY A 110 -19.45 6.22 4.07
N SER A 111 -19.06 6.37 2.81
CA SER A 111 -18.56 5.27 1.98
C SER A 111 -17.12 4.90 2.34
N TRP A 112 -16.76 3.64 2.07
CA TRP A 112 -15.40 3.15 2.19
C TRP A 112 -14.49 3.68 1.08
N TRP A 113 -13.24 3.98 1.43
CA TRP A 113 -12.16 4.37 0.53
C TRP A 113 -10.85 3.63 0.82
#